data_AF-A0A657AM47-F1
#
_entry.id   AF-A0A657AM47-F1
#
_cell.length_a   1.000
_cell.length_b   1.000
_cell.length_c   1.000
_cell.angle_alpha   90.00
_cell.angle_beta   90.00
_cell.angle_gamma   90.00
#
_symmetry.space_group_name_H-M   'P 1'
#
loop_
_entity.id
_entity.type
_entity.pdbx_description
1 polymer ?
#
loop_
_entity_poly.entity_id
_entity_poly.type
_entity_poly.pdbx_seq_one_letter_code
_entity_poly.pdbx_strand_id
1 'polypeptide(L)'
;MDQYSERNPYADHLVEINKYNPVLTTQDICNNRGATVVPKGTYLTEDVANKIARFQLELPIELQVSLASTVSPSELFDSIRKAQNKVLKGLDRMDLTKELVRQCGLISAYPLLSQKLTVFADRLSPRFNSTQSATGFAILIALELGLNDEDMEVVFTATQMHDAGFLNIDPDIAAIFDKLPDSEKRQMYVQQLSLGGEFLENIPNLSERVGRAVKEHKERKDGSGWPQGIIGDKHSLDAQVVGLAVMLDEAYRKKLRPRGYGPSQLIPLIQAESEAVDRDICHAVVEMLRKNAQGLAQVIPIEFMPKLSRYLVVQQRFMVHWLELAKQCAVGMREVQSIAQTERSMLIIKGLEELYRNSGLWDSEVRRWLSEAADCLEVEHNARECEELEVVALLLETVLDKLKALQWSMRDAAKKVGSDWINRCDDLASLLYSIPKDHFEAFETYSCFAEE
;
A
#
# COMPACT_ATOMS: atom_id res chain seq x y z
N MET A 1 38.88 17.02 3.30
CA MET A 1 37.60 17.58 2.84
C MET A 1 36.58 16.47 3.00
N ASP A 2 35.99 16.51 4.19
CA ASP A 2 34.73 15.93 4.64
C ASP A 2 34.25 14.63 3.97
N GLN A 3 34.69 13.51 4.56
CA GLN A 3 33.87 12.30 4.57
C GLN A 3 32.56 12.67 5.27
N TYR A 4 31.48 12.76 4.49
CA TYR A 4 30.13 12.78 5.03
C TYR A 4 30.02 11.62 6.03
N SER A 5 29.94 11.97 7.32
CA SER A 5 29.54 11.05 8.38
C SER A 5 28.22 10.42 7.92
N GLU A 6 28.13 9.11 7.82
CA GLU A 6 26.85 8.43 7.58
C GLU A 6 25.92 8.85 8.73
N ARG A 7 24.99 9.78 8.45
CA ARG A 7 23.97 10.20 9.41
C ARG A 7 23.20 8.96 9.84
N ASN A 8 22.73 8.96 11.08
CA ASN A 8 21.79 7.95 11.57
C ASN A 8 20.39 8.60 11.60
N PRO A 9 19.52 8.32 10.61
CA PRO A 9 18.23 8.99 10.48
C PRO A 9 17.35 8.87 11.72
N TYR A 10 17.40 7.72 12.38
CA TYR A 10 16.62 7.49 13.58
C TYR A 10 17.16 8.27 14.78
N ALA A 11 18.49 8.41 14.92
CA ALA A 11 19.09 9.28 15.91
C ALA A 11 18.69 10.75 15.70
N ASP A 12 18.62 11.22 14.44
CA ASP A 12 18.18 12.58 14.12
C ASP A 12 16.72 12.82 14.54
N HIS A 13 15.83 11.83 14.32
CA HIS A 13 14.46 11.87 14.84
C HIS A 13 14.39 11.95 16.37
N LEU A 14 15.22 11.18 17.05
CA LEU A 14 15.27 11.17 18.51
C LEU A 14 15.82 12.49 19.08
N VAL A 15 16.76 13.17 18.40
CA VAL A 15 17.22 14.51 18.76
C VAL A 15 16.07 15.52 18.73
N GLU A 16 15.24 15.46 17.69
CA GLU A 16 14.08 16.35 17.57
C GLU A 16 13.07 16.14 18.68
N ILE A 17 12.80 14.88 19.05
CA ILE A 17 11.90 14.52 20.15
C ILE A 17 12.46 14.93 21.50
N ASN A 18 13.78 14.78 21.71
CA ASN A 18 14.47 15.13 22.95
C ASN A 18 14.29 16.60 23.37
N LYS A 19 13.90 17.48 22.44
CA LYS A 19 13.59 18.90 22.72
C LYS A 19 12.40 19.08 23.69
N TYR A 20 11.48 18.11 23.77
CA TYR A 20 10.28 18.19 24.62
C TYR A 20 9.89 16.88 25.31
N ASN A 21 10.38 15.74 24.83
CA ASN A 21 10.22 14.43 25.45
C ASN A 21 11.63 13.83 25.62
N PRO A 22 12.24 13.96 26.82
CA PRO A 22 13.64 13.63 26.98
C PRO A 22 14.01 12.21 26.54
N VAL A 23 15.11 12.10 25.79
CA VAL A 23 15.69 10.85 25.30
C VAL A 23 17.04 10.63 25.96
N LEU A 24 17.17 9.53 26.70
CA LEU A 24 18.36 9.20 27.49
C LEU A 24 18.95 7.86 27.07
N THR A 25 20.28 7.76 27.03
CA THR A 25 20.97 6.49 26.86
C THR A 25 20.75 5.59 28.07
N THR A 26 20.30 4.35 27.84
CA THR A 26 19.98 3.37 28.90
C THR A 26 21.21 2.56 29.34
N GLN A 27 22.24 2.55 28.48
CA GLN A 27 23.52 1.90 28.65
C GLN A 27 24.62 2.69 27.94
N ASP A 28 25.88 2.27 28.12
CA ASP A 28 26.98 2.80 27.32
C ASP A 28 26.77 2.41 25.86
N ILE A 29 26.79 3.41 24.96
CA ILE A 29 26.76 3.16 23.52
C ILE A 29 28.18 2.86 23.09
N CYS A 30 28.41 1.63 22.63
CA CYS A 30 29.70 1.16 22.16
C CYS A 30 29.75 1.10 20.63
N ASN A 31 30.94 1.31 20.07
CA ASN A 31 31.20 0.96 18.68
C ASN A 31 31.42 -0.55 18.52
N ASN A 32 31.44 -1.06 17.29
CA ASN A 32 31.66 -2.48 16.98
C ASN A 32 33.02 -3.06 17.43
N ARG A 33 33.89 -2.25 18.04
CA ARG A 33 35.16 -2.68 18.68
C ARG A 33 35.06 -2.68 20.21
N GLY A 34 33.89 -2.44 20.78
CA GLY A 34 33.63 -2.40 22.22
C GLY A 34 34.08 -1.12 22.93
N ALA A 35 34.44 -0.07 22.20
CA ALA A 35 34.82 1.20 22.82
C ALA A 35 33.60 2.11 23.04
N THR A 36 33.47 2.67 24.23
CA THR A 36 32.39 3.60 24.60
C THR A 36 32.46 4.88 23.76
N VAL A 37 31.40 5.11 22.98
CA VAL A 37 31.17 6.33 22.21
C VAL A 37 30.41 7.35 23.05
N VAL A 38 29.34 6.92 23.74
CA VAL A 38 28.49 7.78 24.58
C VAL A 38 28.21 7.05 25.90
N PRO A 39 28.47 7.67 27.07
CA PRO A 39 28.16 7.07 28.36
C PRO A 39 26.64 6.89 28.58
N LYS A 40 26.28 5.93 29.42
CA LYS A 40 24.92 5.77 29.99
C LYS A 40 24.44 7.06 30.67
N GLY A 41 23.13 7.34 30.57
CA GLY A 41 22.50 8.50 31.20
C GLY A 41 22.74 9.83 30.48
N THR A 42 23.24 9.78 29.25
CA THR A 42 23.48 10.97 28.43
C THR A 42 22.22 11.31 27.63
N TYR A 43 21.82 12.59 27.61
CA TYR A 43 20.74 13.05 26.75
C TYR A 43 21.15 13.02 25.28
N LEU A 44 20.24 12.56 24.41
CA LEU A 44 20.49 12.50 22.97
C LEU A 44 20.34 13.88 22.32
N THR A 45 21.38 14.70 22.44
CA THR A 45 21.50 16.01 21.78
C THR A 45 22.06 15.87 20.36
N GLU A 46 22.02 16.95 19.57
CA GLU A 46 22.59 16.99 18.22
C GLU A 46 24.09 16.63 18.22
N ASP A 47 24.86 17.12 19.19
CA ASP A 47 26.28 16.76 19.35
C ASP A 47 26.48 15.27 19.61
N VAL A 48 25.59 14.65 20.39
CA VAL A 48 25.64 13.21 20.69
C VAL A 48 25.29 12.40 19.45
N ALA A 49 24.26 12.78 18.69
CA ALA A 49 23.92 12.14 17.41
C ALA A 49 25.05 12.28 16.39
N ASN A 50 25.64 13.48 16.26
CA ASN A 50 26.81 13.73 15.41
C ASN A 50 28.03 12.91 15.83
N LYS A 51 28.18 12.62 17.13
CA LYS A 51 29.24 11.73 17.62
C LYS A 51 28.95 10.27 17.25
N ILE A 52 27.72 9.81 17.45
CA ILE A 52 27.27 8.46 17.11
C ILE A 52 27.46 8.16 15.62
N ALA A 53 27.06 9.09 14.75
CA ALA A 53 27.15 8.97 13.29
C ALA A 53 28.59 8.73 12.76
N ARG A 54 29.63 8.98 13.56
CA ARG A 54 31.03 8.74 13.20
C ARG A 54 31.50 7.31 13.44
N PHE A 55 30.67 6.47 14.07
CA PHE A 55 31.03 5.12 14.45
C PHE A 55 29.98 4.12 14.02
N GLN A 56 30.42 2.95 13.54
CA GLN A 56 29.56 1.79 13.44
C GLN A 56 29.28 1.26 14.85
N LEU A 57 28.02 1.33 15.28
CA LEU A 57 27.61 0.90 16.61
C LEU A 57 27.61 -0.63 16.74
N GLU A 58 27.84 -1.12 17.95
CA GLU A 58 27.73 -2.55 18.29
C GLU A 58 26.27 -3.02 18.23
N LEU A 59 25.35 -2.19 18.72
CA LEU A 59 23.92 -2.41 18.71
C LEU A 59 23.21 -1.24 17.99
N PRO A 60 22.02 -1.46 17.39
CA PRO A 60 21.18 -0.38 16.92
C PRO A 60 20.88 0.65 18.02
N ILE A 61 20.71 1.92 17.65
CA ILE A 61 20.53 3.00 18.63
C ILE A 61 19.20 2.87 19.38
N GLU A 62 18.15 2.35 18.73
CA GLU A 62 16.84 2.10 19.35
C GLU A 62 16.89 1.19 20.58
N LEU A 63 17.85 0.27 20.65
CA LEU A 63 18.00 -0.64 21.79
C LEU A 63 18.71 0.00 22.99
N GLN A 64 19.30 1.18 22.79
CA GLN A 64 20.26 1.79 23.72
C GLN A 64 19.77 3.13 24.28
N VAL A 65 18.53 3.51 23.95
CA VAL A 65 17.89 4.75 24.39
C VAL A 65 16.50 4.46 24.96
N SER A 66 15.97 5.43 25.68
CA SER A 66 14.58 5.42 26.16
C SER A 66 14.00 6.83 26.09
N LEU A 67 12.70 6.93 25.86
CA LEU A 67 11.94 8.17 25.92
C LEU A 67 11.31 8.31 27.31
N ALA A 68 11.20 9.53 27.83
CA ALA A 68 10.55 9.80 29.10
C ALA A 68 9.05 9.50 29.08
N SER A 69 8.41 9.63 27.91
CA SER A 69 7.01 9.28 27.69
C SER A 69 6.83 8.58 26.35
N THR A 70 5.93 7.61 26.31
CA THR A 70 5.53 6.91 25.08
C THR A 70 4.03 7.03 24.88
N VAL A 71 3.59 6.87 23.63
CA VAL A 71 2.16 6.77 23.31
C VAL A 71 1.51 5.71 24.19
N SER A 72 0.45 6.11 24.90
CA SER A 72 -0.31 5.22 25.77
C SER A 72 -1.31 4.38 24.95
N PRO A 73 -1.78 3.24 25.50
CA PRO A 73 -2.89 2.49 24.91
C PRO A 73 -4.11 3.35 24.61
N SER A 74 -4.45 4.30 25.48
CA SER A 74 -5.63 5.15 25.29
C SER A 74 -5.45 6.14 24.13
N GLU A 75 -4.27 6.75 24.01
CA GLU A 75 -3.97 7.67 22.92
C GLU A 75 -3.95 6.94 21.58
N LEU A 76 -3.37 5.72 21.55
CA LEU A 76 -3.37 4.89 20.37
C LEU A 76 -4.79 4.50 19.97
N PHE A 77 -5.60 4.01 20.91
CA PHE A 77 -7.01 3.67 20.68
C PHE A 77 -7.80 4.87 20.15
N ASP A 78 -7.67 6.04 20.77
CA ASP A 78 -8.36 7.25 20.36
C ASP A 78 -7.93 7.70 18.96
N SER A 79 -6.66 7.52 18.60
CA SER A 79 -6.16 7.83 17.27
C SER A 79 -6.77 6.91 16.20
N ILE A 80 -6.89 5.60 16.46
CA ILE A 80 -7.56 4.63 15.59
C ILE A 80 -9.03 4.97 15.45
N ARG A 81 -9.72 5.20 16.58
CA ARG A 81 -11.15 5.50 16.57
C ARG A 81 -11.46 6.81 15.83
N LYS A 82 -10.62 7.84 16.00
CA LYS A 82 -10.74 9.11 15.27
C LYS A 82 -10.52 8.92 13.76
N ALA A 83 -9.61 8.05 13.36
CA ALA A 83 -9.36 7.71 11.96
C ALA A 83 -10.54 6.92 11.36
N GLN A 84 -10.98 5.86 12.03
CA GLN A 84 -12.14 5.05 11.66
C GLN A 84 -13.40 5.89 11.50
N ASN A 85 -13.70 6.80 12.43
CA ASN A 85 -14.88 7.67 12.34
C ASN A 85 -14.89 8.61 11.12
N LYS A 86 -13.76 8.79 10.42
CA LYS A 86 -13.72 9.56 9.17
C LYS A 86 -14.02 8.71 7.93
N VAL A 87 -13.74 7.41 8.00
CA VAL A 87 -13.75 6.50 6.86
C VAL A 87 -14.92 5.51 6.93
N LEU A 88 -15.17 4.98 8.12
CA LEU A 88 -16.08 3.89 8.41
C LEU A 88 -17.21 4.34 9.35
N LYS A 89 -17.82 5.51 9.07
CA LYS A 89 -18.96 5.99 9.85
C LYS A 89 -20.09 4.96 9.82
N GLY A 90 -20.56 4.54 11.00
CA GLY A 90 -21.64 3.55 11.13
C GLY A 90 -21.17 2.11 11.37
N LEU A 91 -19.86 1.84 11.26
CA LEU A 91 -19.25 0.53 11.57
C LEU A 91 -18.86 0.36 13.04
N ASP A 92 -19.38 1.20 13.95
CA ASP A 92 -19.07 1.10 15.38
C ASP A 92 -19.69 -0.18 15.94
N ARG A 93 -18.88 -1.24 16.01
CA ARG A 93 -19.25 -2.52 16.60
C ARG A 93 -18.59 -2.66 17.97
N MET A 94 -19.36 -3.21 18.90
CA MET A 94 -18.90 -3.49 20.25
C MET A 94 -17.68 -4.42 20.26
N ASP A 95 -17.64 -5.42 19.38
CA ASP A 95 -16.51 -6.36 19.28
C ASP A 95 -15.25 -5.72 18.68
N LEU A 96 -15.38 -4.88 17.66
CA LEU A 96 -14.28 -4.05 17.14
C LEU A 96 -13.68 -3.17 18.25
N THR A 97 -14.53 -2.45 18.99
CA THR A 97 -14.07 -1.58 20.08
C THR A 97 -13.33 -2.38 21.17
N LYS A 98 -13.87 -3.54 21.57
CA LYS A 98 -13.23 -4.42 22.56
C LYS A 98 -11.88 -4.93 22.06
N GLU A 99 -11.81 -5.32 20.80
CA GLU A 99 -10.58 -5.85 20.22
C GLU A 99 -9.50 -4.78 20.10
N LEU A 100 -9.86 -3.57 19.68
CA LEU A 100 -8.92 -2.45 19.65
C LEU A 100 -8.38 -2.11 21.04
N VAL A 101 -9.22 -2.11 22.08
CA VAL A 101 -8.76 -1.90 23.46
C VAL A 101 -7.77 -2.99 23.87
N ARG A 102 -8.07 -4.26 23.57
CA ARG A 102 -7.17 -5.39 23.85
C ARG A 102 -5.82 -5.20 23.18
N GLN A 103 -5.82 -4.93 21.87
CA GLN A 103 -4.62 -4.79 21.05
C GLN A 103 -3.76 -3.58 21.42
N CYS A 104 -4.38 -2.41 21.65
CA CYS A 104 -3.66 -1.24 22.14
C CYS A 104 -3.00 -1.49 23.51
N GLY A 105 -3.63 -2.30 24.37
CA GLY A 105 -3.06 -2.74 25.64
C GLY A 105 -1.85 -3.67 25.46
N LEU A 106 -1.96 -4.66 24.57
CA LEU A 106 -0.90 -5.65 24.33
C LEU A 106 0.37 -5.02 23.76
N ILE A 107 0.27 -4.00 22.90
CA ILE A 107 1.45 -3.27 22.39
C ILE A 107 2.34 -2.71 23.52
N SER A 108 1.76 -2.35 24.67
CA SER A 108 2.54 -1.82 25.80
C SER A 108 3.42 -2.86 26.47
N ALA A 109 3.22 -4.15 26.20
CA ALA A 109 4.13 -5.22 26.62
C ALA A 109 5.48 -5.17 25.89
N TYR A 110 5.56 -4.40 24.78
CA TYR A 110 6.75 -4.25 23.95
C TYR A 110 7.28 -2.82 23.99
N PRO A 111 8.24 -2.50 24.88
CA PRO A 111 8.77 -1.14 25.03
C PRO A 111 9.35 -0.55 23.74
N LEU A 112 9.99 -1.39 22.92
CA LEU A 112 10.56 -0.97 21.63
C LEU A 112 9.49 -0.58 20.61
N LEU A 113 8.35 -1.29 20.58
CA LEU A 113 7.21 -0.90 19.74
C LEU A 113 6.63 0.43 20.21
N SER A 114 6.40 0.56 21.52
CA SER A 114 5.87 1.79 22.11
C SER A 114 6.78 3.00 21.84
N GLN A 115 8.10 2.82 21.96
CA GLN A 115 9.09 3.81 21.56
C GLN A 115 8.98 4.16 20.07
N LYS A 116 9.05 3.16 19.17
CA LYS A 116 9.05 3.40 17.72
C LYS A 116 7.75 4.06 17.26
N LEU A 117 6.60 3.66 17.80
CA LEU A 117 5.30 4.28 17.54
C LEU A 117 5.22 5.72 18.03
N THR A 118 5.83 6.03 19.19
CA THR A 118 5.91 7.40 19.69
C THR A 118 6.70 8.29 18.73
N VAL A 119 7.86 7.80 18.28
CA VAL A 119 8.66 8.53 17.28
C VAL A 119 7.92 8.65 15.96
N PHE A 120 7.22 7.60 15.53
CA PHE A 120 6.47 7.58 14.28
C PHE A 120 5.31 8.58 14.28
N ALA A 121 4.54 8.62 15.36
CA ALA A 121 3.40 9.53 15.54
C ALA A 121 3.83 11.00 15.49
N ASP A 122 4.98 11.30 16.09
CA ASP A 122 5.51 12.66 16.20
C ASP A 122 6.20 13.12 14.91
N ARG A 123 7.14 12.32 14.38
CA ARG A 123 8.00 12.72 13.26
C ARG A 123 7.36 12.53 11.90
N LEU A 124 6.48 11.53 11.75
CA LEU A 124 5.86 11.17 10.48
C LEU A 124 4.33 11.12 10.62
N SER A 125 3.75 12.11 11.30
CA SER A 125 2.32 12.20 11.61
C SER A 125 1.38 11.89 10.43
N PRO A 126 1.61 12.38 9.18
CA PRO A 126 0.74 12.03 8.05
C PRO A 126 0.69 10.52 7.76
N ARG A 127 1.84 9.83 7.85
CA ARG A 127 1.91 8.37 7.66
C ARG A 127 1.30 7.63 8.83
N PHE A 128 1.61 8.05 10.06
CA PHE A 128 1.00 7.49 11.26
C PHE A 128 -0.53 7.58 11.22
N ASN A 129 -1.10 8.70 10.79
CA ASN A 129 -2.56 8.85 10.65
C ASN A 129 -3.16 7.92 9.59
N SER A 130 -2.44 7.65 8.49
CA SER A 130 -2.82 6.64 7.49
C SER A 130 -2.81 5.24 8.12
N THR A 131 -1.77 4.92 8.89
CA THR A 131 -1.66 3.66 9.64
C THR A 131 -2.84 3.43 10.58
N GLN A 132 -3.30 4.46 11.28
CA GLN A 132 -4.48 4.33 12.16
C GLN A 132 -5.76 4.04 11.37
N SER A 133 -5.89 4.61 10.18
CA SER A 133 -7.03 4.34 9.28
C SER A 133 -6.98 2.91 8.73
N ALA A 134 -5.81 2.47 8.25
CA ALA A 134 -5.56 1.11 7.76
C ALA A 134 -5.78 0.05 8.86
N THR A 135 -5.36 0.34 10.11
CA THR A 135 -5.59 -0.56 11.26
C THR A 135 -7.07 -0.82 11.47
N GLY A 136 -7.91 0.19 11.25
CA GLY A 136 -9.35 0.01 11.35
C GLY A 136 -9.92 -0.98 10.34
N PHE A 137 -9.44 -0.94 9.10
CA PHE A 137 -9.77 -1.96 8.10
C PHE A 137 -9.23 -3.34 8.48
N ALA A 138 -7.95 -3.41 8.88
CA ALA A 138 -7.28 -4.68 9.18
C ALA A 138 -8.01 -5.48 10.27
N ILE A 139 -8.41 -4.82 11.36
CA ILE A 139 -9.11 -5.49 12.47
C ILE A 139 -10.52 -5.91 12.09
N LEU A 140 -11.25 -5.09 11.32
CA LEU A 140 -12.56 -5.50 10.81
C LEU A 140 -12.48 -6.72 9.90
N ILE A 141 -11.49 -6.77 9.02
CA ILE A 141 -11.23 -7.91 8.14
C ILE A 141 -10.89 -9.15 8.97
N ALA A 142 -9.96 -9.02 9.93
CA ALA A 142 -9.57 -10.11 10.81
C ALA A 142 -10.76 -10.66 11.64
N LEU A 143 -11.65 -9.78 12.12
CA LEU A 143 -12.86 -10.18 12.85
C LEU A 143 -13.86 -10.92 11.95
N GLU A 144 -14.10 -10.45 10.72
CA GLU A 144 -14.98 -11.15 9.76
C GLU A 144 -14.41 -12.50 9.32
N LEU A 145 -13.08 -12.65 9.28
CA LEU A 145 -12.40 -13.93 9.03
C LEU A 145 -12.37 -14.86 10.26
N GLY A 146 -12.75 -14.38 11.44
CA GLY A 146 -12.70 -15.16 12.67
C GLY A 146 -11.28 -15.53 13.10
N LEU A 147 -10.30 -14.64 12.85
CA LEU A 147 -8.92 -14.87 13.26
C LEU A 147 -8.81 -15.02 14.79
N ASN A 148 -7.91 -15.90 15.24
CA ASN A 148 -7.66 -16.12 16.66
C ASN A 148 -6.84 -14.97 17.28
N ASP A 149 -6.63 -15.02 18.60
CA ASP A 149 -5.95 -13.96 19.34
C ASP A 149 -4.52 -13.68 18.88
N GLU A 150 -3.77 -14.71 18.47
CA GLU A 150 -2.38 -14.62 18.00
C GLU A 150 -2.33 -13.99 16.60
N ASP A 151 -3.16 -14.48 15.68
CA ASP A 151 -3.27 -13.95 14.32
C ASP A 151 -3.70 -12.47 14.34
N MET A 152 -4.62 -12.12 15.24
CA MET A 152 -5.08 -10.74 15.44
C MET A 152 -3.97 -9.82 15.96
N GLU A 153 -3.15 -10.30 16.90
CA GLU A 153 -1.98 -9.55 17.39
C GLU A 153 -0.95 -9.31 16.28
N VAL A 154 -0.71 -10.32 15.44
CA VAL A 154 0.17 -10.19 14.28
C VAL A 154 -0.36 -9.14 13.31
N VAL A 155 -1.62 -9.23 12.90
CA VAL A 155 -2.25 -8.29 11.96
C VAL A 155 -2.25 -6.87 12.52
N PHE A 156 -2.63 -6.69 13.79
CA PHE A 156 -2.65 -5.38 14.44
C PHE A 156 -1.25 -4.75 14.46
N THR A 157 -0.28 -5.49 14.99
CA THR A 157 1.08 -4.98 15.17
C THR A 157 1.77 -4.72 13.83
N ALA A 158 1.61 -5.62 12.86
CA ALA A 158 2.16 -5.44 11.53
C ALA A 158 1.54 -4.22 10.83
N THR A 159 0.22 -4.01 10.98
CA THR A 159 -0.42 -2.81 10.42
C THR A 159 0.11 -1.54 11.07
N GLN A 160 0.26 -1.52 12.40
CA GLN A 160 0.82 -0.37 13.14
C GLN A 160 2.26 -0.02 12.72
N MET A 161 3.01 -0.99 12.21
CA MET A 161 4.44 -0.87 11.91
C MET A 161 4.79 -0.87 10.42
N HIS A 162 3.82 -1.05 9.52
CA HIS A 162 4.06 -1.29 8.08
C HIS A 162 4.88 -0.19 7.36
N ASP A 163 4.81 1.04 7.86
CA ASP A 163 5.50 2.23 7.33
C ASP A 163 6.52 2.81 8.34
N ALA A 164 6.74 2.16 9.49
CA ALA A 164 7.65 2.67 10.51
C ALA A 164 9.14 2.59 10.09
N GLY A 165 9.45 1.80 9.05
CA GLY A 165 10.78 1.72 8.46
C GLY A 165 11.26 3.04 7.86
N PHE A 166 10.35 3.94 7.50
CA PHE A 166 10.70 5.30 7.04
C PHE A 166 11.48 6.11 8.09
N LEU A 167 11.36 5.79 9.37
CA LEU A 167 12.16 6.43 10.43
C LEU A 167 13.66 6.13 10.35
N ASN A 168 14.04 5.14 9.55
CA ASN A 168 15.43 4.75 9.31
C ASN A 168 15.91 5.20 7.91
N ILE A 169 15.11 6.00 7.20
CA ILE A 169 15.46 6.60 5.89
C ILE A 169 15.77 8.07 6.10
N ASP A 170 16.74 8.59 5.33
CA ASP A 170 17.11 10.01 5.36
C ASP A 170 15.86 10.91 5.33
N PRO A 171 15.66 11.78 6.34
CA PRO A 171 14.47 12.63 6.42
C PRO A 171 14.28 13.55 5.23
N ASP A 172 15.35 14.05 4.61
CA ASP A 172 15.30 14.94 3.46
C ASP A 172 14.80 14.19 2.21
N ILE A 173 15.25 12.94 2.05
CA ILE A 173 14.77 12.05 0.98
C ILE A 173 13.32 11.61 1.24
N ALA A 174 13.01 11.23 2.48
CA ALA A 174 11.67 10.83 2.89
C ALA A 174 10.64 11.96 2.70
N ALA A 175 11.04 13.22 2.90
CA ALA A 175 10.19 14.40 2.74
C ALA A 175 9.78 14.66 1.28
N ILE A 176 10.62 14.26 0.31
CA ILE A 176 10.32 14.41 -1.13
C ILE A 176 9.74 13.14 -1.76
N PHE A 177 9.44 12.10 -0.97
CA PHE A 177 8.95 10.80 -1.45
C PHE A 177 7.91 10.91 -2.55
N ASP A 178 6.83 11.68 -2.32
CA ASP A 178 5.71 11.77 -3.25
C ASP A 178 6.08 12.45 -4.58
N LYS A 179 7.21 13.17 -4.63
CA LYS A 179 7.74 13.86 -5.82
C LYS A 179 8.76 13.02 -6.60
N LEU A 180 9.24 11.92 -6.02
CA LEU A 180 10.21 11.06 -6.69
C LEU A 180 9.60 10.34 -7.90
N PRO A 181 10.41 9.99 -8.91
CA PRO A 181 10.02 9.05 -9.96
C PRO A 181 9.57 7.70 -9.38
N ASP A 182 8.65 7.01 -10.04
CA ASP A 182 8.09 5.74 -9.53
C ASP A 182 9.15 4.66 -9.25
N SER A 183 10.23 4.62 -10.04
CA SER A 183 11.35 3.70 -9.81
C SER A 183 12.09 4.00 -8.51
N GLU A 184 12.31 5.28 -8.19
CA GLU A 184 13.00 5.72 -6.97
C GLU A 184 12.10 5.55 -5.75
N LYS A 185 10.81 5.91 -5.86
CA LYS A 185 9.81 5.63 -4.83
C LYS A 185 9.83 4.16 -4.44
N ARG A 186 9.83 3.27 -5.43
CA ARG A 186 9.82 1.83 -5.18
C ARG A 186 11.09 1.38 -4.47
N GLN A 187 12.27 1.80 -4.91
CA GLN A 187 13.54 1.44 -4.25
C GLN A 187 13.55 1.86 -2.78
N MET A 188 13.13 3.10 -2.51
CA MET A 188 13.03 3.61 -1.15
C MET A 188 12.01 2.84 -0.31
N TYR A 189 10.89 2.43 -0.91
CA TYR A 189 9.90 1.61 -0.22
C TYR A 189 10.40 0.18 0.01
N VAL A 190 11.17 -0.42 -0.90
CA VAL A 190 11.83 -1.72 -0.63
C VAL A 190 12.76 -1.59 0.58
N GLN A 191 13.52 -0.51 0.65
CA GLN A 191 14.40 -0.23 1.78
C GLN A 191 13.63 -0.09 3.10
N GLN A 192 12.53 0.68 3.11
CA GLN A 192 11.73 0.87 4.34
C GLN A 192 11.11 -0.45 4.83
N LEU A 193 10.63 -1.31 3.91
CA LEU A 193 10.09 -2.62 4.25
C LEU A 193 11.16 -3.52 4.91
N SER A 194 12.38 -3.51 4.37
CA SER A 194 13.50 -4.27 4.95
C SER A 194 13.83 -3.77 6.35
N LEU A 195 14.05 -2.45 6.49
CA LEU A 195 14.43 -1.81 7.76
C LEU A 195 13.35 -2.00 8.83
N GLY A 196 12.07 -1.87 8.46
CA GLY A 196 10.94 -2.09 9.37
C GLY A 196 10.83 -3.54 9.81
N GLY A 197 10.93 -4.48 8.87
CA GLY A 197 10.84 -5.90 9.19
C GLY A 197 12.03 -6.43 10.00
N GLU A 198 13.25 -6.01 9.68
CA GLU A 198 14.46 -6.35 10.46
C GLU A 198 14.39 -5.80 11.89
N PHE A 199 13.87 -4.59 12.08
CA PHE A 199 13.64 -4.04 13.42
C PHE A 199 12.70 -4.95 14.23
N LEU A 200 11.60 -5.40 13.63
CA LEU A 200 10.58 -6.22 14.27
C LEU A 200 11.08 -7.63 14.62
N GLU A 201 11.88 -8.24 13.75
CA GLU A 201 12.51 -9.56 13.99
C GLU A 201 13.45 -9.56 15.20
N ASN A 202 13.98 -8.40 15.59
CA ASN A 202 14.88 -8.26 16.73
C ASN A 202 14.17 -7.92 18.06
N ILE A 203 12.83 -7.84 18.08
CA ILE A 203 12.07 -7.56 19.31
C ILE A 203 11.83 -8.87 20.09
N PRO A 204 12.33 -9.00 21.33
CA PRO A 204 12.14 -10.22 22.11
C PRO A 204 10.66 -10.53 22.35
N ASN A 205 10.30 -11.81 22.21
CA ASN A 205 8.93 -12.35 22.41
C ASN A 205 7.87 -11.77 21.45
N LEU A 206 8.26 -11.03 20.41
CA LEU A 206 7.35 -10.67 19.33
C LEU A 206 7.37 -11.78 18.28
N SER A 207 6.20 -12.15 17.75
CA SER A 207 6.12 -13.16 16.70
C SER A 207 6.87 -12.71 15.44
N GLU A 208 7.73 -13.58 14.89
CA GLU A 208 8.45 -13.32 13.63
C GLU A 208 7.49 -13.06 12.45
N ARG A 209 6.24 -13.54 12.56
CA ARG A 209 5.17 -13.28 11.59
C ARG A 209 4.90 -11.78 11.41
N VAL A 210 5.12 -10.96 12.45
CA VAL A 210 4.94 -9.51 12.39
C VAL A 210 5.91 -8.87 11.41
N GLY A 211 7.22 -9.18 11.54
CA GLY A 211 8.25 -8.70 10.63
C GLY A 211 8.02 -9.18 9.19
N ARG A 212 7.62 -10.45 9.03
CA ARG A 212 7.25 -11.03 7.74
C ARG A 212 6.06 -10.30 7.10
N ALA A 213 4.97 -10.08 7.85
CA ALA A 213 3.79 -9.39 7.35
C ALA A 213 4.11 -7.95 6.92
N VAL A 214 4.98 -7.25 7.67
CA VAL A 214 5.48 -5.92 7.26
C VAL A 214 6.27 -6.00 5.96
N LYS A 215 7.19 -6.96 5.79
CA LYS A 215 7.97 -7.11 4.54
C LYS A 215 7.11 -7.49 3.33
N GLU A 216 6.02 -8.23 3.56
CA GLU A 216 5.19 -8.84 2.53
C GLU A 216 3.90 -8.06 2.18
N HIS A 217 3.47 -7.05 2.94
CA HIS A 217 2.14 -6.44 2.73
C HIS A 217 1.90 -5.77 1.36
N LYS A 218 2.96 -5.50 0.57
CA LYS A 218 2.86 -5.03 -0.82
C LYS A 218 2.90 -6.17 -1.85
N GLU A 219 3.03 -7.42 -1.41
CA GLU A 219 2.96 -8.63 -2.23
C GLU A 219 1.51 -8.97 -2.60
N ARG A 220 1.34 -9.80 -3.63
CA ARG A 220 0.04 -10.30 -4.11
C ARG A 220 0.21 -11.74 -4.53
N LYS A 221 -0.77 -12.59 -4.24
CA LYS A 221 -0.75 -14.05 -4.47
C LYS A 221 -0.56 -14.41 -5.95
N ASP A 222 -1.00 -13.55 -6.86
CA ASP A 222 -0.82 -13.69 -8.32
C ASP A 222 0.58 -13.30 -8.83
N GLY A 223 1.47 -12.84 -7.94
CA GLY A 223 2.81 -12.38 -8.27
C GLY A 223 2.87 -10.92 -8.78
N SER A 224 1.77 -10.19 -8.82
CA SER A 224 1.75 -8.78 -9.26
C SER A 224 2.36 -7.83 -8.23
N GLY A 225 2.41 -8.23 -6.95
CA GLY A 225 2.95 -7.45 -5.84
C GLY A 225 4.47 -7.42 -5.76
N TRP A 226 5.03 -6.72 -4.77
CA TRP A 226 6.47 -6.48 -4.65
C TRP A 226 6.87 -6.32 -3.18
N PRO A 227 8.17 -6.45 -2.81
CA PRO A 227 9.38 -6.47 -3.65
C PRO A 227 9.76 -7.80 -4.31
N GLN A 228 9.49 -8.93 -3.67
CA GLN A 228 9.95 -10.26 -4.05
C GLN A 228 9.09 -10.92 -5.14
N GLY A 229 7.82 -10.53 -5.29
CA GLY A 229 6.90 -11.17 -6.23
C GLY A 229 6.46 -12.54 -5.76
N ILE A 230 6.00 -12.61 -4.51
CA ILE A 230 5.57 -13.85 -3.87
C ILE A 230 4.35 -14.41 -4.62
N ILE A 231 4.28 -15.74 -4.78
CA ILE A 231 3.22 -16.42 -5.53
C ILE A 231 2.56 -17.48 -4.65
N GLY A 232 1.24 -17.57 -4.74
CA GLY A 232 0.46 -18.64 -4.13
C GLY A 232 0.55 -18.62 -2.60
N ASP A 233 0.56 -19.80 -2.01
CA ASP A 233 0.45 -19.98 -0.55
C ASP A 233 1.72 -19.56 0.22
N LYS A 234 2.73 -19.04 -0.48
CA LYS A 234 3.88 -18.37 0.14
C LYS A 234 3.52 -17.00 0.69
N HIS A 235 2.44 -16.36 0.21
CA HIS A 235 1.99 -15.08 0.72
C HIS A 235 1.15 -15.32 1.98
N SER A 236 1.67 -14.95 3.15
CA SER A 236 1.03 -15.24 4.43
C SER A 236 -0.36 -14.59 4.55
N LEU A 237 -1.27 -15.24 5.30
CA LEU A 237 -2.61 -14.70 5.56
C LEU A 237 -2.53 -13.31 6.22
N ASP A 238 -1.63 -13.13 7.19
CA ASP A 238 -1.41 -11.87 7.88
C ASP A 238 -0.99 -10.76 6.91
N ALA A 239 -0.01 -11.05 6.03
CA ALA A 239 0.45 -10.10 5.01
C ALA A 239 -0.67 -9.73 4.03
N GLN A 240 -1.53 -10.68 3.65
CA GLN A 240 -2.68 -10.42 2.79
C GLN A 240 -3.69 -9.50 3.46
N VAL A 241 -4.03 -9.73 4.73
CA VAL A 241 -4.96 -8.89 5.50
C VAL A 241 -4.39 -7.47 5.66
N VAL A 242 -3.13 -7.35 6.09
CA VAL A 242 -2.45 -6.05 6.24
C VAL A 242 -2.36 -5.33 4.89
N GLY A 243 -1.95 -6.05 3.84
CA GLY A 243 -1.77 -5.51 2.50
C GLY A 243 -3.06 -4.99 1.88
N LEU A 244 -4.16 -5.72 2.05
CA LEU A 244 -5.47 -5.28 1.59
C LEU A 244 -5.98 -4.10 2.41
N ALA A 245 -5.83 -4.12 3.74
CA ALA A 245 -6.23 -3.00 4.60
C ALA A 245 -5.50 -1.69 4.26
N VAL A 246 -4.19 -1.76 4.03
CA VAL A 246 -3.37 -0.61 3.60
C VAL A 246 -3.79 -0.13 2.21
N MET A 247 -4.05 -1.05 1.27
CA MET A 247 -4.54 -0.70 -0.07
C MET A 247 -5.90 0.00 -0.02
N LEU A 248 -6.84 -0.47 0.81
CA LEU A 248 -8.16 0.13 0.97
C LEU A 248 -8.09 1.54 1.55
N ASP A 249 -7.28 1.76 2.60
CA ASP A 249 -7.07 3.11 3.14
C ASP A 249 -6.44 4.03 2.09
N GLU A 250 -5.39 3.57 1.41
CA GLU A 250 -4.69 4.37 0.40
C GLU A 250 -5.62 4.76 -0.75
N ALA A 251 -6.35 3.79 -1.31
CA ALA A 251 -7.31 4.02 -2.37
C ALA A 251 -8.45 4.95 -1.91
N TYR A 252 -9.00 4.73 -0.73
CA TYR A 252 -10.07 5.59 -0.25
C TYR A 252 -9.59 7.04 -0.07
N ARG A 253 -8.46 7.22 0.60
CA ARG A 253 -8.00 8.53 1.07
C ARG A 253 -7.35 9.36 -0.04
N LYS A 254 -6.62 8.73 -0.97
CA LYS A 254 -5.95 9.42 -2.08
C LYS A 254 -6.80 9.52 -3.34
N LYS A 255 -7.69 8.55 -3.59
CA LYS A 255 -8.42 8.44 -4.86
C LYS A 255 -9.91 8.72 -4.69
N LEU A 256 -10.60 7.94 -3.87
CA LEU A 256 -12.07 7.99 -3.80
C LEU A 256 -12.60 9.25 -3.09
N ARG A 257 -12.17 9.49 -1.85
CA ARG A 257 -12.66 10.57 -1.00
C ARG A 257 -12.46 11.97 -1.61
N PRO A 258 -11.29 12.32 -2.20
CA PRO A 258 -11.13 13.63 -2.85
C PRO A 258 -12.07 13.85 -4.05
N ARG A 259 -12.49 12.77 -4.71
CA ARG A 259 -13.44 12.79 -5.82
C ARG A 259 -14.90 12.80 -5.36
N GLY A 260 -15.18 12.67 -4.06
CA GLY A 260 -16.54 12.63 -3.51
C GLY A 260 -17.14 11.24 -3.32
N TYR A 261 -16.40 10.17 -3.68
CA TYR A 261 -16.86 8.80 -3.51
C TYR A 261 -16.88 8.36 -2.04
N GLY A 262 -17.83 7.49 -1.72
CA GLY A 262 -17.95 6.83 -0.43
C GLY A 262 -17.11 5.54 -0.32
N PRO A 263 -17.07 4.91 0.87
CA PRO A 263 -16.35 3.65 1.08
C PRO A 263 -16.91 2.48 0.26
N SER A 264 -18.20 2.50 -0.11
CA SER A 264 -18.82 1.48 -0.95
C SER A 264 -18.15 1.35 -2.33
N GLN A 265 -17.56 2.42 -2.84
CA GLN A 265 -16.80 2.42 -4.10
C GLN A 265 -15.43 1.72 -3.99
N LEU A 266 -15.05 1.19 -2.82
CA LEU A 266 -13.93 0.25 -2.71
C LEU A 266 -14.28 -1.15 -3.25
N ILE A 267 -15.56 -1.51 -3.35
CA ILE A 267 -16.00 -2.82 -3.86
C ILE A 267 -15.42 -3.15 -5.25
N PRO A 268 -15.53 -2.28 -6.28
CA PRO A 268 -14.93 -2.58 -7.59
C PRO A 268 -13.41 -2.75 -7.55
N LEU A 269 -12.72 -2.05 -6.64
CA LEU A 269 -11.27 -2.20 -6.47
C LEU A 269 -10.93 -3.59 -5.92
N ILE A 270 -11.69 -4.09 -4.93
CA ILE A 270 -11.50 -5.44 -4.38
C ILE A 270 -11.83 -6.50 -5.42
N GLN A 271 -12.86 -6.28 -6.24
CA GLN A 271 -13.22 -7.19 -7.33
C GLN A 271 -12.09 -7.33 -8.36
N ALA A 272 -11.35 -6.25 -8.66
CA ALA A 272 -10.16 -6.31 -9.51
C ALA A 272 -9.00 -7.13 -8.90
N GLU A 273 -9.02 -7.29 -7.58
CA GLU A 273 -7.98 -7.94 -6.80
C GLU A 273 -8.31 -9.38 -6.42
N SER A 274 -9.40 -9.95 -6.97
CA SER A 274 -9.89 -11.30 -6.66
C SER A 274 -8.86 -12.41 -6.91
N GLU A 275 -7.99 -12.25 -7.90
CA GLU A 275 -6.93 -13.20 -8.21
C GLU A 275 -5.65 -12.95 -7.39
N ALA A 276 -5.50 -11.74 -6.86
CA ALA A 276 -4.31 -11.25 -6.19
C ALA A 276 -4.33 -11.48 -4.67
N VAL A 277 -5.52 -11.71 -4.11
CA VAL A 277 -5.75 -11.88 -2.68
C VAL A 277 -6.65 -13.10 -2.47
N ASP A 278 -6.49 -13.79 -1.35
CA ASP A 278 -7.35 -14.92 -1.00
C ASP A 278 -8.85 -14.55 -1.05
N ARG A 279 -9.64 -15.49 -1.55
CA ARG A 279 -11.07 -15.30 -1.82
C ARG A 279 -11.85 -15.00 -0.55
N ASP A 280 -11.49 -15.64 0.56
CA ASP A 280 -12.21 -15.47 1.82
C ASP A 280 -11.99 -14.06 2.37
N ILE A 281 -10.78 -13.51 2.19
CA ILE A 281 -10.46 -12.12 2.54
C ILE A 281 -11.26 -11.15 1.67
N CYS A 282 -11.28 -11.36 0.34
CA CYS A 282 -12.06 -10.53 -0.57
C CYS A 282 -13.55 -10.52 -0.21
N HIS A 283 -14.10 -11.71 0.08
CA HIS A 283 -15.48 -11.87 0.50
C HIS A 283 -15.77 -11.13 1.82
N ALA A 284 -14.92 -11.29 2.83
CA ALA A 284 -15.04 -10.60 4.11
C ALA A 284 -15.09 -9.07 3.94
N VAL A 285 -14.22 -8.49 3.10
CA VAL A 285 -14.23 -7.05 2.84
C VAL A 285 -15.49 -6.61 2.10
N VAL A 286 -15.89 -7.34 1.05
CA VAL A 286 -17.08 -6.99 0.27
C VAL A 286 -18.33 -7.00 1.16
N GLU A 287 -18.49 -8.02 2.01
CA GLU A 287 -19.60 -8.09 2.96
C GLU A 287 -19.55 -6.97 4.00
N MET A 288 -18.37 -6.65 4.54
CA MET A 288 -18.16 -5.51 5.44
C MET A 288 -18.58 -4.19 4.78
N LEU A 289 -18.21 -3.94 3.52
CA LEU A 289 -18.55 -2.71 2.79
C LEU A 289 -20.04 -2.65 2.44
N ARG A 290 -20.64 -3.77 2.00
CA ARG A 290 -22.07 -3.85 1.65
C ARG A 290 -22.99 -3.55 2.83
N LYS A 291 -22.66 -4.07 4.02
CA LYS A 291 -23.42 -3.80 5.26
C LYS A 291 -23.53 -2.30 5.58
N ASN A 292 -22.70 -1.44 4.97
CA ASN A 292 -22.61 -0.01 5.24
C ASN A 292 -22.84 0.88 4.02
N ALA A 293 -23.25 0.30 2.90
CA ALA A 293 -23.56 1.07 1.71
C ALA A 293 -24.87 1.85 1.93
N GLN A 294 -24.78 3.17 2.17
CA GLN A 294 -25.92 4.08 2.12
C GLN A 294 -26.15 4.58 0.70
N GLY A 295 -26.52 3.69 -0.23
CA GLY A 295 -26.68 4.02 -1.64
C GLY A 295 -25.37 4.46 -2.32
N LEU A 296 -25.21 4.17 -3.60
CA LEU A 296 -24.13 4.73 -4.39
C LEU A 296 -24.63 6.08 -4.89
N ALA A 297 -24.30 7.18 -4.21
CA ALA A 297 -24.57 8.48 -4.79
C ALA A 297 -23.69 8.62 -6.04
N GLN A 298 -24.33 8.86 -7.19
CA GLN A 298 -23.65 9.27 -8.42
C GLN A 298 -22.76 10.49 -8.10
N VAL A 299 -21.48 10.40 -8.46
CA VAL A 299 -20.50 11.45 -8.20
C VAL A 299 -20.29 12.33 -9.43
N ILE A 300 -20.24 11.71 -10.61
CA ILE A 300 -20.04 12.38 -11.88
C ILE A 300 -21.38 12.91 -12.38
N PRO A 301 -21.48 14.21 -12.69
CA PRO A 301 -22.72 14.79 -13.21
C PRO A 301 -23.20 14.10 -14.50
N ILE A 302 -24.51 13.99 -14.67
CA ILE A 302 -25.14 13.20 -15.75
C ILE A 302 -24.70 13.67 -17.15
N GLU A 303 -24.42 14.96 -17.32
CA GLU A 303 -23.96 15.56 -18.58
C GLU A 303 -22.59 15.05 -19.04
N PHE A 304 -21.78 14.50 -18.12
CA PHE A 304 -20.47 13.91 -18.45
C PHE A 304 -20.55 12.40 -18.71
N MET A 305 -21.66 11.74 -18.40
CA MET A 305 -21.81 10.29 -18.54
C MET A 305 -21.66 9.80 -19.98
N PRO A 306 -22.25 10.45 -21.01
CA PRO A 306 -22.00 10.07 -22.39
C PRO A 306 -20.52 10.10 -22.76
N LYS A 307 -19.80 11.15 -22.35
CA LYS A 307 -18.38 11.29 -22.67
C LYS A 307 -17.53 10.26 -21.91
N LEU A 308 -17.84 10.02 -20.63
CA LEU A 308 -17.21 8.96 -19.84
C LEU A 308 -17.38 7.61 -20.52
N SER A 309 -18.60 7.28 -20.94
CA SER A 309 -18.89 6.00 -21.59
C SER A 309 -18.07 5.80 -22.88
N ARG A 310 -17.97 6.83 -23.73
CA ARG A 310 -17.11 6.81 -24.94
C ARG A 310 -15.64 6.57 -24.58
N TYR A 311 -15.13 7.23 -23.55
CA TYR A 311 -13.77 7.01 -23.07
C TYR A 311 -13.56 5.57 -22.58
N LEU A 312 -14.49 5.01 -21.81
CA LEU A 312 -14.39 3.63 -21.31
C LEU A 312 -14.35 2.60 -22.46
N VAL A 313 -15.07 2.84 -23.58
CA VAL A 313 -14.96 2.00 -24.78
C VAL A 313 -13.54 2.02 -25.34
N VAL A 314 -12.94 3.20 -25.47
CA VAL A 314 -11.57 3.35 -25.99
C VAL A 314 -10.55 2.73 -25.03
N GLN A 315 -10.69 3.00 -23.73
CA GLN A 315 -9.82 2.49 -22.68
C GLN A 315 -9.85 0.95 -22.64
N GLN A 316 -11.05 0.36 -22.67
CA GLN A 316 -11.21 -1.10 -22.70
C GLN A 316 -10.51 -1.72 -23.92
N ARG A 317 -10.73 -1.16 -25.12
CA ARG A 317 -10.11 -1.67 -26.36
C ARG A 317 -8.60 -1.61 -26.29
N PHE A 318 -8.07 -0.50 -25.79
CA PHE A 318 -6.64 -0.35 -25.60
C PHE A 318 -6.10 -1.40 -24.63
N MET A 319 -6.71 -1.57 -23.46
CA MET A 319 -6.20 -2.47 -22.42
C MET A 319 -6.18 -3.93 -22.89
N VAL A 320 -7.22 -4.36 -23.60
CA VAL A 320 -7.27 -5.70 -24.21
C VAL A 320 -6.15 -5.86 -25.25
N HIS A 321 -5.96 -4.87 -26.11
CA HIS A 321 -4.89 -4.91 -27.12
C HIS A 321 -3.49 -4.91 -26.48
N TRP A 322 -3.28 -4.06 -25.48
CA TRP A 322 -2.01 -3.96 -24.77
C TRP A 322 -1.67 -5.28 -24.06
N LEU A 323 -2.64 -5.91 -23.41
CA LEU A 323 -2.43 -7.21 -22.74
C LEU A 323 -2.06 -8.31 -23.74
N GLU A 324 -2.64 -8.32 -24.94
CA GLU A 324 -2.27 -9.26 -26.00
C GLU A 324 -0.81 -9.05 -26.46
N LEU A 325 -0.39 -7.80 -26.67
CA LEU A 325 1.02 -7.50 -27.00
C LEU A 325 1.97 -7.88 -25.85
N ALA A 326 1.57 -7.58 -24.60
CA ALA A 326 2.33 -7.94 -23.41
C ALA A 326 2.50 -9.46 -23.28
N LYS A 327 1.44 -10.22 -23.56
CA LYS A 327 1.46 -11.68 -23.57
C LYS A 327 2.42 -12.24 -24.61
N GLN A 328 2.37 -11.73 -25.85
CA GLN A 328 3.32 -12.15 -26.90
C GLN A 328 4.76 -11.88 -26.50
N CYS A 329 5.02 -10.71 -25.89
CA CYS A 329 6.34 -10.34 -25.40
C CYS A 329 6.80 -11.28 -24.25
N ALA A 330 5.93 -11.56 -23.28
CA ALA A 330 6.23 -12.44 -22.16
C ALA A 330 6.47 -13.89 -22.58
N VAL A 331 5.67 -14.42 -23.52
CA VAL A 331 5.87 -15.76 -24.11
C VAL A 331 7.23 -15.84 -24.80
N GLY A 332 7.56 -14.85 -25.63
CA GLY A 332 8.85 -14.83 -26.31
C GLY A 332 10.05 -14.75 -25.35
N MET A 333 9.96 -13.96 -24.28
CA MET A 333 11.00 -13.95 -23.23
C MET A 333 11.17 -15.32 -22.57
N ARG A 334 10.06 -16.00 -22.27
CA ARG A 334 10.06 -17.33 -21.65
C ARG A 334 10.66 -18.40 -22.56
N GLU A 335 10.37 -18.35 -23.86
CA GLU A 335 10.94 -19.26 -24.87
C GLU A 335 12.46 -19.10 -24.99
N VAL A 336 12.96 -17.87 -24.88
CA VAL A 336 14.42 -17.60 -24.84
C VAL A 336 15.02 -18.09 -23.52
N GLN A 337 14.37 -17.79 -22.40
CA GLN A 337 14.86 -18.18 -21.08
C GLN A 337 13.73 -18.37 -20.06
N SER A 338 13.53 -19.61 -19.64
CA SER A 338 12.57 -19.99 -18.59
C SER A 338 13.20 -19.82 -17.20
N ILE A 339 12.86 -18.72 -16.52
CA ILE A 339 13.33 -18.35 -15.17
C ILE A 339 12.16 -17.83 -14.33
N ALA A 340 12.36 -17.71 -13.01
CA ALA A 340 11.30 -17.27 -12.09
C ALA A 340 10.62 -15.95 -12.52
N GLN A 341 11.38 -14.98 -13.04
CA GLN A 341 10.85 -13.68 -13.49
C GLN A 341 9.98 -13.80 -14.76
N THR A 342 10.33 -14.67 -15.70
CA THR A 342 9.52 -14.90 -16.92
C THR A 342 8.25 -15.68 -16.58
N GLU A 343 8.34 -16.69 -15.71
CA GLU A 343 7.17 -17.42 -15.18
C GLU A 343 6.22 -16.52 -14.38
N ARG A 344 6.76 -15.64 -13.54
CA ARG A 344 5.98 -14.65 -12.78
C ARG A 344 5.12 -13.77 -13.70
N SER A 345 5.71 -13.27 -14.78
CA SER A 345 4.97 -12.42 -15.74
C SER A 345 3.81 -13.19 -16.41
N MET A 346 4.02 -14.47 -16.71
CA MET A 346 2.96 -15.34 -17.26
C MET A 346 1.82 -15.59 -16.26
N LEU A 347 2.13 -15.71 -14.96
CA LEU A 347 1.11 -15.88 -13.92
C LEU A 347 0.24 -14.64 -13.77
N ILE A 348 0.85 -13.44 -13.79
CA ILE A 348 0.11 -12.17 -13.75
C ILE A 348 -0.81 -12.07 -14.98
N ILE A 349 -0.32 -12.41 -16.17
CA ILE A 349 -1.13 -12.44 -17.40
C ILE A 349 -2.33 -13.38 -17.23
N LYS A 350 -2.11 -14.60 -16.72
CA LYS A 350 -3.20 -15.57 -16.49
C LYS A 350 -4.26 -15.01 -15.53
N GLY A 351 -3.84 -14.39 -14.42
CA GLY A 351 -4.76 -13.76 -13.47
C GLY A 351 -5.55 -12.61 -14.09
N LEU A 352 -4.91 -11.79 -14.93
CA LEU A 352 -5.61 -10.75 -15.68
C LEU A 352 -6.64 -11.33 -16.67
N GLU A 353 -6.29 -12.36 -17.43
CA GLU A 353 -7.22 -13.04 -18.34
C GLU A 353 -8.42 -13.66 -17.60
N GLU A 354 -8.19 -14.20 -16.39
CA GLU A 354 -9.23 -14.76 -15.54
C GLU A 354 -10.14 -13.67 -14.96
N LEU A 355 -9.59 -12.56 -14.47
CA LEU A 355 -10.33 -11.38 -14.05
C LEU A 355 -11.21 -10.83 -15.17
N TYR A 356 -10.65 -10.70 -16.38
CA TYR A 356 -11.36 -10.22 -17.55
C TYR A 356 -12.53 -11.13 -17.95
N ARG A 357 -12.37 -12.44 -17.81
CA ARG A 357 -13.42 -13.43 -18.08
C ARG A 357 -14.52 -13.38 -17.02
N ASN A 358 -14.15 -13.28 -15.74
CA ASN A 358 -15.09 -13.31 -14.62
C ASN A 358 -15.89 -12.00 -14.49
N SER A 359 -15.30 -10.87 -14.88
CA SER A 359 -15.95 -9.55 -14.87
C SER A 359 -16.76 -9.25 -16.14
N GLY A 360 -16.59 -10.04 -17.21
CA GLY A 360 -17.18 -9.73 -18.52
C GLY A 360 -16.49 -8.57 -19.26
N LEU A 361 -15.49 -7.92 -18.68
CA LEU A 361 -14.82 -6.76 -19.25
C LEU A 361 -14.14 -7.03 -20.60
N TRP A 362 -13.81 -8.29 -20.94
CA TRP A 362 -13.25 -8.64 -22.26
C TRP A 362 -14.30 -8.68 -23.36
N ASP A 363 -15.57 -8.88 -22.99
CA ASP A 363 -16.63 -9.18 -23.94
C ASP A 363 -16.97 -7.97 -24.83
N SER A 364 -17.34 -8.28 -26.07
CA SER A 364 -18.04 -7.35 -26.95
C SER A 364 -19.35 -6.81 -26.36
N GLU A 365 -20.03 -7.56 -25.50
CA GLU A 365 -21.28 -7.13 -24.86
C GLU A 365 -21.09 -5.91 -23.96
N VAL A 366 -20.05 -5.88 -23.11
CA VAL A 366 -19.75 -4.71 -22.27
C VAL A 366 -19.43 -3.50 -23.14
N ARG A 367 -18.66 -3.68 -24.23
CA ARG A 367 -18.40 -2.57 -25.18
C ARG A 367 -19.67 -2.08 -25.86
N ARG A 368 -20.57 -2.99 -26.26
CA ARG A 368 -21.85 -2.64 -26.87
C ARG A 368 -22.70 -1.85 -25.89
N TRP A 369 -22.81 -2.32 -24.66
CA TRP A 369 -23.52 -1.62 -23.59
C TRP A 369 -22.93 -0.22 -23.32
N LEU A 370 -21.61 -0.08 -23.21
CA LEU A 370 -20.95 1.23 -23.07
C LEU A 370 -21.25 2.15 -24.27
N SER A 371 -21.27 1.60 -25.49
CA SER A 371 -21.59 2.38 -26.68
C SER A 371 -23.05 2.84 -26.67
N GLU A 372 -23.98 1.96 -26.31
CA GLU A 372 -25.41 2.29 -26.18
C GLU A 372 -25.66 3.33 -25.08
N ALA A 373 -25.00 3.19 -23.92
CA ALA A 373 -25.07 4.15 -22.83
C ALA A 373 -24.53 5.53 -23.23
N ALA A 374 -23.55 5.61 -24.13
CA ALA A 374 -23.04 6.87 -24.65
C ALA A 374 -24.08 7.65 -25.48
N ASP A 375 -25.06 6.96 -26.06
CA ASP A 375 -26.05 7.54 -26.96
C ASP A 375 -27.42 7.73 -26.29
N CYS A 376 -27.72 7.00 -25.21
CA CYS A 376 -29.06 6.96 -24.60
C CYS A 376 -29.20 7.76 -23.30
N LEU A 377 -28.10 8.15 -22.65
CA LEU A 377 -28.10 8.88 -21.37
C LEU A 377 -28.39 10.38 -21.57
N GLU A 378 -29.59 10.70 -22.08
CA GLU A 378 -30.08 12.09 -22.24
C GLU A 378 -31.22 12.46 -21.28
N VAL A 379 -31.71 11.53 -20.43
CA VAL A 379 -32.90 11.75 -19.59
C VAL A 379 -32.66 11.34 -18.14
N GLU A 380 -33.16 12.13 -17.19
CA GLU A 380 -33.09 12.02 -15.71
C GLU A 380 -33.53 10.66 -15.09
N HIS A 381 -33.82 9.62 -15.87
CA HIS A 381 -34.42 8.35 -15.40
C HIS A 381 -33.45 7.15 -15.27
N ASN A 382 -32.14 7.31 -15.56
CA ASN A 382 -31.19 6.18 -15.57
C ASN A 382 -30.11 6.23 -14.47
N ALA A 383 -30.46 6.66 -13.25
CA ALA A 383 -29.52 6.75 -12.13
C ALA A 383 -28.68 5.47 -11.90
N ARG A 384 -29.32 4.30 -12.03
CA ARG A 384 -28.65 3.01 -11.90
C ARG A 384 -27.60 2.74 -12.99
N GLU A 385 -27.88 3.12 -14.24
CA GLU A 385 -26.90 2.92 -15.32
C GLU A 385 -25.70 3.86 -15.14
N CYS A 386 -25.93 5.08 -14.65
CA CYS A 386 -24.85 6.01 -14.29
C CYS A 386 -23.96 5.46 -13.17
N GLU A 387 -24.56 4.87 -12.13
CA GLU A 387 -23.83 4.18 -11.06
C GLU A 387 -23.00 3.00 -11.61
N GLU A 388 -23.58 2.19 -12.50
CA GLU A 388 -22.90 1.06 -13.14
C GLU A 388 -21.72 1.52 -14.01
N LEU A 389 -21.84 2.66 -14.73
CA LEU A 389 -20.75 3.25 -15.49
C LEU A 389 -19.58 3.69 -14.59
N GLU A 390 -19.85 4.34 -13.46
CA GLU A 390 -18.81 4.74 -12.50
C GLU A 390 -18.10 3.51 -11.90
N VAL A 391 -18.85 2.45 -11.60
CA VAL A 391 -18.29 1.17 -11.14
C VAL A 391 -17.33 0.58 -12.18
N VAL A 392 -17.72 0.57 -13.46
CA VAL A 392 -16.85 0.11 -14.56
C VAL A 392 -15.62 1.01 -14.70
N ALA A 393 -15.76 2.33 -14.56
CA ALA A 393 -14.63 3.26 -14.59
C ALA A 393 -13.61 2.96 -13.48
N LEU A 394 -14.08 2.78 -12.24
CA LEU A 394 -13.21 2.43 -11.11
C LEU A 394 -12.55 1.06 -11.26
N LEU A 395 -13.27 0.10 -11.85
CA LEU A 395 -12.75 -1.24 -12.14
C LEU A 395 -11.63 -1.17 -13.19
N LEU A 396 -11.85 -0.48 -14.32
CA LEU A 396 -10.84 -0.31 -15.37
C LEU A 396 -9.60 0.45 -14.89
N GLU A 397 -9.76 1.46 -14.03
CA GLU A 397 -8.61 2.12 -13.42
C GLU A 397 -7.77 1.17 -12.55
N THR A 398 -8.41 0.29 -11.77
CA THR A 398 -7.67 -0.71 -10.98
C THR A 398 -6.98 -1.73 -11.89
N VAL A 399 -7.63 -2.15 -12.97
CA VAL A 399 -7.03 -3.02 -13.98
C VAL A 399 -5.83 -2.35 -14.65
N LEU A 400 -5.89 -1.03 -14.93
CA LEU A 400 -4.76 -0.27 -15.46
C LEU A 400 -3.53 -0.39 -14.55
N ASP A 401 -3.71 -0.27 -13.24
CA ASP A 401 -2.63 -0.39 -12.27
C ASP A 401 -2.04 -1.81 -12.24
N LYS A 402 -2.87 -2.85 -12.43
CA LYS A 402 -2.39 -4.23 -12.60
C LYS A 402 -1.62 -4.43 -13.91
N LEU A 403 -2.01 -3.77 -15.01
CA LEU A 403 -1.23 -3.78 -16.26
C LEU A 403 0.12 -3.09 -16.08
N LYS A 404 0.21 -2.00 -15.29
CA LYS A 404 1.50 -1.36 -14.94
C LYS A 404 2.37 -2.31 -14.13
N ALA A 405 1.79 -3.04 -13.17
CA ALA A 405 2.52 -4.06 -12.41
C ALA A 405 3.05 -5.19 -13.32
N LEU A 406 2.24 -5.66 -14.28
CA LEU A 406 2.69 -6.61 -15.30
C LEU A 406 3.85 -6.04 -16.14
N GLN A 407 3.71 -4.81 -16.64
CA GLN A 407 4.75 -4.14 -17.43
C GLN A 407 6.07 -4.11 -16.66
N TRP A 408 6.04 -3.79 -15.37
CA TRP A 408 7.23 -3.81 -14.52
C TRP A 408 7.80 -5.20 -14.32
N SER A 409 6.96 -6.21 -14.06
CA SER A 409 7.40 -7.61 -13.94
C SER A 409 8.10 -8.07 -15.20
N MET A 410 7.52 -7.75 -16.37
CA MET A 410 8.11 -8.05 -17.67
C MET A 410 9.44 -7.32 -17.86
N ARG A 411 9.52 -6.05 -17.46
CA ARG A 411 10.77 -5.28 -17.56
C ARG A 411 11.87 -5.85 -16.65
N ASP A 412 11.53 -6.37 -15.47
CA ASP A 412 12.49 -7.05 -14.59
C ASP A 412 12.97 -8.38 -15.20
N ALA A 413 12.05 -9.15 -15.78
CA ALA A 413 12.39 -10.35 -16.54
C ALA A 413 13.33 -10.03 -17.71
N ALA A 414 13.01 -9.00 -18.50
CA ALA A 414 13.81 -8.57 -19.65
C ALA A 414 15.27 -8.26 -19.29
N LYS A 415 15.52 -7.64 -18.11
CA LYS A 415 16.89 -7.39 -17.61
C LYS A 415 17.71 -8.67 -17.43
N LYS A 416 17.06 -9.81 -17.22
CA LYS A 416 17.71 -11.12 -17.08
C LYS A 416 17.86 -11.85 -18.41
N VAL A 417 16.94 -11.62 -19.36
CA VAL A 417 16.90 -12.31 -20.65
C VAL A 417 17.80 -11.64 -21.70
N GLY A 418 17.74 -10.30 -21.86
CA GLY A 418 18.58 -9.59 -22.84
C GLY A 418 18.08 -8.20 -23.23
N SER A 419 18.97 -7.39 -23.82
CA SER A 419 18.72 -5.97 -24.17
C SER A 419 17.56 -5.76 -25.13
N ASP A 420 17.35 -6.66 -26.10
CA ASP A 420 16.26 -6.53 -27.08
C ASP A 420 14.88 -6.60 -26.41
N TRP A 421 14.76 -7.41 -25.35
CA TRP A 421 13.54 -7.52 -24.56
C TRP A 421 13.32 -6.29 -23.67
N ILE A 422 14.40 -5.63 -23.23
CA ILE A 422 14.30 -4.38 -22.47
C ILE A 422 13.65 -3.32 -23.36
N ASN A 423 14.15 -3.16 -24.59
CA ASN A 423 13.60 -2.20 -25.55
C ASN A 423 12.11 -2.48 -25.83
N ARG A 424 11.73 -3.74 -26.09
CA ARG A 424 10.32 -4.13 -26.29
C ARG A 424 9.44 -3.82 -25.08
N CYS A 425 9.94 -4.05 -23.87
CA CYS A 425 9.19 -3.73 -22.64
C CYS A 425 9.08 -2.21 -22.42
N ASP A 426 10.09 -1.43 -22.83
CA ASP A 426 10.09 0.03 -22.76
C ASP A 426 9.14 0.65 -23.82
N ASP A 427 9.02 0.04 -25.01
CA ASP A 427 8.00 0.40 -26.00
C ASP A 427 6.58 0.16 -25.47
N LEU A 428 6.34 -1.01 -24.85
CA LEU A 428 5.07 -1.31 -24.19
C LEU A 428 4.78 -0.36 -23.02
N ALA A 429 5.82 0.04 -22.28
CA ALA A 429 5.68 1.06 -21.23
C ALA A 429 5.20 2.38 -21.84
N SER A 430 5.87 2.84 -22.90
CA SER A 430 5.55 4.10 -23.57
C SER A 430 4.08 4.15 -24.02
N LEU A 431 3.57 3.04 -24.55
CA LEU A 431 2.14 2.90 -24.87
C LEU A 431 1.27 2.97 -23.62
N LEU A 432 1.55 2.18 -22.59
CA LEU A 432 0.72 2.09 -21.39
C LEU A 432 0.62 3.41 -20.62
N TYR A 433 1.75 4.11 -20.47
CA TYR A 433 1.85 5.37 -19.73
C TYR A 433 1.41 6.59 -20.56
N SER A 434 1.03 6.40 -21.84
CA SER A 434 0.42 7.46 -22.65
C SER A 434 -1.07 7.68 -22.34
N ILE A 435 -1.69 6.77 -21.59
CA ILE A 435 -3.11 6.87 -21.22
C ILE A 435 -3.28 7.63 -19.91
N PRO A 436 -4.34 8.46 -19.79
CA PRO A 436 -4.72 9.05 -18.52
C PRO A 436 -4.80 8.01 -17.40
N LYS A 437 -4.29 8.35 -16.23
CA LYS A 437 -4.28 7.49 -15.04
C LYS A 437 -5.69 7.20 -14.50
N ASP A 438 -6.64 8.09 -14.79
CA ASP A 438 -8.01 8.02 -14.35
C ASP A 438 -8.95 8.80 -15.28
N HIS A 439 -10.26 8.61 -15.11
CA HIS A 439 -11.26 9.31 -15.93
C HIS A 439 -11.30 10.81 -15.67
N PHE A 440 -10.84 11.30 -14.52
CA PHE A 440 -10.78 12.74 -14.23
C PHE A 440 -9.69 13.44 -15.06
N GLU A 441 -8.50 12.85 -15.13
CA GLU A 441 -7.41 13.30 -16.01
C GLU A 441 -7.78 13.13 -17.49
N ALA A 442 -8.57 12.11 -17.83
CA ALA A 442 -9.06 11.93 -19.19
C ALA A 442 -9.94 13.09 -19.66
N PHE A 443 -10.80 13.64 -18.79
CA PHE A 443 -11.60 14.84 -19.11
C PHE A 443 -10.72 16.06 -19.48
N GLU A 444 -9.51 16.17 -18.91
CA GLU A 444 -8.60 17.29 -19.16
C GLU A 444 -7.75 17.10 -20.42
N THR A 445 -7.35 15.85 -20.71
CA THR A 445 -6.25 15.55 -21.64
C THR A 445 -6.67 14.81 -22.89
N TYR A 446 -7.85 14.19 -22.91
CA TYR A 446 -8.25 13.27 -23.97
C TYR A 446 -9.26 13.92 -24.93
N SER A 447 -8.94 13.90 -26.22
CA SER A 447 -9.72 14.61 -27.25
C SER A 447 -11.13 14.07 -27.46
N CYS A 448 -11.47 12.86 -26.98
CA CYS A 448 -12.84 12.35 -27.04
C CYS A 448 -13.82 13.14 -26.15
N PHE A 449 -13.31 14.05 -25.30
CA PHE A 449 -14.11 14.95 -24.47
C PHE A 449 -14.21 16.37 -25.03
N ALA A 450 -13.41 16.70 -26.06
CA ALA A 450 -13.53 17.98 -26.76
C ALA A 450 -14.87 18.00 -27.49
N GLU A 451 -15.66 19.05 -27.23
CA GLU A 451 -16.83 19.36 -28.06
C GLU A 451 -16.34 19.62 -29.50
N GLU A 452 -17.08 19.10 -30.48
CA GLU A 452 -16.78 19.22 -31.92
C GLU A 452 -16.30 20.61 -32.35
#